data_AF-A0A9P3PMZ7-F1
#
_entry.id   AF-A0A9P3PMZ7-F1
#
_cell.length_a   1.000
_cell.length_b   1.000
_cell.length_c   1.000
_cell.angle_alpha   90.00
_cell.angle_beta   90.00
_cell.angle_gamma   90.00
#
_symmetry.space_group_name_H-M   'P 1'
#
loop_
_entity.id
_entity.type
_entity.pdbx_description
1 polymer ?
#
loop_
_entity_poly.entity_id
_entity_poly.type
_entity_poly.pdbx_seq_one_letter_code
_entity_poly.pdbx_strand_id
1 'polypeptide(L)'
;MPALANIPTFTQVLVIGGGPAGSYAATVLAREGFDVTLLEKDFFPRYHIGESMLPSCRSFLQFIDAEEKVKKHGFAKKPGAAVKLHQHKREGYTDFVAINPEHGAWNVVRSEFDEILLRHAASCGVKVHEGIRVTSLEFEEPGNATATCFENRKAKSASWSSDTCCGKIAFDWIIDASGRTGIISTKYLKNRQFNKALRNVAAWGYWTGGSVYMPSTKRENAPWFEALTDESGWAWFIPLHNGTTSVGIVQSEENSREKRARLRETMPADDVTKALYLQDIGLAPGMQKMLADAKLKSKEIRQAGDYSYSAKAYAGKNWRLAGDAGAFIDPFFSSGVHLAFAGGLSAASSIASSIRGACCEEESANFHNLKVGTAYTRFLLVVLSVYRQIRAQESMALTDIDEDNFDRAFDIWRPIIQGKTEVDPELTQKEILNTMEFCKNVVAPTQPEMVEAVKSRFPLLFADGAPALTPEKVESMTEVDGTPLDEDTRNVLLRNSARKITNALYDGTRHFGSEVLGGFYVNLVRGHLGLVRASI
;
A
#
# COMPACT_ATOMS: atom_id res chain seq x y z
N MET A 1 -13.17 -9.94 33.16
CA MET A 1 -13.38 -10.64 31.87
C MET A 1 -14.55 -9.96 31.18
N PRO A 2 -14.40 -9.38 29.98
CA PRO A 2 -15.57 -8.92 29.24
C PRO A 2 -16.38 -10.16 28.84
N ALA A 3 -17.69 -10.12 29.07
CA ALA A 3 -18.56 -11.26 28.89
C ALA A 3 -18.62 -11.68 27.41
N LEU A 4 -18.17 -12.89 27.11
CA LEU A 4 -18.34 -13.61 25.82
C LEU A 4 -19.82 -13.85 25.44
N ALA A 5 -20.77 -13.41 26.27
CA ALA A 5 -22.19 -13.77 26.22
C ALA A 5 -23.05 -12.98 25.21
N ASN A 6 -22.52 -11.99 24.48
CA ASN A 6 -23.36 -11.06 23.69
C ASN A 6 -22.98 -10.97 22.20
N ILE A 7 -22.40 -11.99 21.58
CA ILE A 7 -22.25 -11.99 20.11
C ILE A 7 -23.63 -12.21 19.49
N PRO A 8 -24.12 -11.31 18.63
CA PRO A 8 -25.46 -11.44 18.07
C PRO A 8 -25.54 -12.66 17.14
N THR A 9 -26.71 -13.28 17.07
CA THR A 9 -26.98 -14.39 16.15
C THR A 9 -27.14 -13.91 14.70
N PHE A 10 -27.42 -12.62 14.50
CA PHE A 10 -27.55 -11.97 13.20
C PHE A 10 -27.01 -10.53 13.24
N THR A 11 -26.42 -10.06 12.14
CA THR A 11 -26.02 -8.66 11.92
C THR A 11 -26.25 -8.28 10.47
N GLN A 12 -26.51 -7.02 10.16
CA GLN A 12 -26.62 -6.61 8.76
C GLN A 12 -25.27 -6.72 8.02
N VAL A 13 -24.20 -6.17 8.61
CA VAL A 13 -22.84 -6.29 8.05
C VAL A 13 -21.89 -6.91 9.08
N LEU A 14 -21.28 -8.03 8.72
CA LEU A 14 -20.20 -8.65 9.47
C LEU A 14 -18.84 -8.19 8.92
N VAL A 15 -17.96 -7.70 9.79
CA VAL A 15 -16.57 -7.39 9.46
C VAL A 15 -15.64 -8.36 10.17
N ILE A 16 -14.77 -9.04 9.42
CA ILE A 16 -13.76 -9.95 9.98
C ILE A 16 -12.42 -9.23 10.06
N GLY A 17 -11.87 -9.08 11.25
CA GLY A 17 -10.57 -8.45 11.51
C GLY A 17 -10.69 -6.98 11.92
N GLY A 18 -10.03 -6.62 13.03
CA GLY A 18 -10.02 -5.30 13.65
C GLY A 18 -8.81 -4.44 13.30
N GLY A 19 -8.02 -4.82 12.29
CA GLY A 19 -6.94 -3.98 11.76
C GLY A 19 -7.46 -2.73 11.03
N PRO A 20 -6.56 -1.94 10.40
CA PRO A 20 -6.93 -0.68 9.76
C PRO A 20 -8.06 -0.80 8.71
N ALA A 21 -8.06 -1.83 7.86
CA ALA A 21 -9.12 -2.03 6.87
C ALA A 21 -10.50 -2.26 7.51
N GLY A 22 -10.58 -3.18 8.47
CA GLY A 22 -11.85 -3.60 9.06
C GLY A 22 -12.42 -2.56 10.02
N SER A 23 -11.60 -2.02 10.92
CA SER A 23 -12.03 -0.93 11.82
C SER A 23 -12.49 0.30 11.05
N TYR A 24 -11.81 0.65 9.96
CA TYR A 24 -12.21 1.76 9.10
C TYR A 24 -13.54 1.49 8.39
N ALA A 25 -13.66 0.35 7.68
CA ALA A 25 -14.90 -0.01 6.98
C ALA A 25 -16.11 -0.08 7.92
N ALA A 26 -15.92 -0.68 9.11
CA ALA A 26 -16.97 -0.80 10.11
C ALA A 26 -17.40 0.58 10.64
N THR A 27 -16.44 1.47 10.93
CA THR A 27 -16.72 2.85 11.36
C THR A 27 -17.53 3.61 10.33
N VAL A 28 -17.12 3.51 9.05
CA VAL A 28 -17.81 4.19 7.94
C VAL A 28 -19.25 3.71 7.83
N LEU A 29 -19.50 2.40 7.84
CA LEU A 29 -20.85 1.84 7.76
C LEU A 29 -21.71 2.17 8.99
N ALA A 30 -21.17 2.06 10.20
CA ALA A 30 -21.93 2.36 11.42
C ALA A 30 -22.35 3.84 11.47
N ARG A 31 -21.49 4.76 11.00
CA ARG A 31 -21.82 6.20 10.88
C ARG A 31 -22.92 6.50 9.85
N GLU A 32 -23.15 5.60 8.92
CA GLU A 32 -24.23 5.65 7.93
C GLU A 32 -25.53 4.99 8.41
N GLY A 33 -25.55 4.50 9.66
CA GLY A 33 -26.72 3.91 10.30
C GLY A 33 -26.91 2.41 10.09
N PHE A 34 -25.94 1.72 9.49
CA PHE A 34 -26.00 0.27 9.30
C PHE A 34 -25.67 -0.50 10.59
N ASP A 35 -26.26 -1.69 10.76
CA ASP A 35 -25.96 -2.57 11.90
C ASP A 35 -24.69 -3.39 11.64
N VAL A 36 -23.59 -3.03 12.31
CA VAL A 36 -22.27 -3.60 12.06
C VAL A 36 -21.73 -4.34 13.29
N THR A 37 -21.35 -5.60 13.06
CA THR A 37 -20.60 -6.41 14.04
C THR A 37 -19.20 -6.66 13.49
N LEU A 38 -18.18 -6.41 14.31
CA LEU A 38 -16.77 -6.68 13.98
C LEU A 38 -16.23 -7.76 14.92
N LEU A 39 -15.69 -8.83 14.33
CA LEU A 39 -15.04 -9.93 15.06
C LEU A 39 -13.52 -9.88 14.84
N GLU A 40 -12.76 -9.70 15.91
CA GLU A 40 -11.29 -9.67 15.92
C GLU A 40 -10.76 -10.83 16.78
N LYS A 41 -9.78 -11.56 16.24
CA LYS A 41 -9.26 -12.79 16.84
C LYS A 41 -8.34 -12.53 18.04
N ASP A 42 -7.67 -11.38 18.07
CA ASP A 42 -6.72 -11.01 19.13
C ASP A 42 -7.38 -10.01 20.11
N PHE A 43 -6.81 -9.85 21.31
CA PHE A 43 -7.15 -8.73 22.21
C PHE A 43 -6.18 -7.57 21.97
N PHE A 44 -6.70 -6.35 21.85
CA PHE A 44 -5.90 -5.16 21.63
C PHE A 44 -5.49 -4.52 22.97
N PRO A 45 -4.31 -3.89 23.05
CA PRO A 45 -3.34 -3.69 21.96
C PRO A 45 -2.59 -4.98 21.57
N ARG A 46 -2.41 -5.22 20.27
CA ARG A 46 -1.67 -6.38 19.74
C ARG A 46 -0.61 -6.01 18.72
N TYR A 47 0.54 -6.66 18.81
CA TYR A 47 1.67 -6.41 17.91
C TYR A 47 1.30 -6.60 16.43
N HIS A 48 1.80 -5.71 15.56
CA HIS A 48 1.74 -5.84 14.10
C HIS A 48 2.88 -5.02 13.46
N ILE A 49 3.36 -5.41 12.27
CA ILE A 49 4.37 -4.65 11.51
C ILE A 49 3.73 -3.69 10.49
N GLY A 50 4.46 -2.69 10.01
CA GLY A 50 3.97 -1.70 9.03
C GLY A 50 3.67 -0.37 9.72
N GLU A 51 4.74 0.37 10.01
CA GLU A 51 4.74 1.44 11.02
C GLU A 51 4.90 2.84 10.42
N SER A 52 5.33 2.96 9.16
CA SER A 52 5.41 4.23 8.44
C SER A 52 4.11 4.48 7.68
N MET A 53 3.45 5.62 7.89
CA MET A 53 2.20 5.98 7.22
C MET A 53 2.41 6.91 6.02
N LEU A 54 1.43 7.00 5.12
CA LEU A 54 1.40 7.97 4.03
C LEU A 54 0.54 9.20 4.38
N PRO A 55 0.78 10.37 3.77
CA PRO A 55 -0.01 11.59 4.00
C PRO A 55 -1.52 11.37 3.83
N SER A 56 -1.92 10.59 2.82
CA SER A 56 -3.32 10.21 2.56
C SER A 56 -4.05 9.59 3.76
N CYS A 57 -3.33 8.94 4.69
CA CYS A 57 -3.93 8.39 5.92
C CYS A 57 -4.65 9.48 6.72
N ARG A 58 -4.16 10.72 6.70
CA ARG A 58 -4.79 11.85 7.37
C ARG A 58 -6.19 12.13 6.83
N SER A 59 -6.35 12.17 5.51
CA SER A 59 -7.65 12.42 4.87
C SER A 59 -8.67 11.33 5.20
N PHE A 60 -8.23 10.06 5.25
CA PHE A 60 -9.07 8.96 5.72
C PHE A 60 -9.48 9.14 7.18
N LEU A 61 -8.52 9.44 8.07
CA LEU A 61 -8.80 9.68 9.49
C LEU A 61 -9.75 10.87 9.71
N GLN A 62 -9.61 11.94 8.93
CA GLN A 62 -10.53 13.10 8.95
C GLN A 62 -11.94 12.69 8.56
N PHE A 63 -12.08 11.89 7.49
CA PHE A 63 -13.39 11.43 7.03
C PHE A 63 -14.16 10.67 8.12
N ILE A 64 -13.46 9.89 8.95
CA ILE A 64 -14.07 9.17 10.08
C ILE A 64 -14.01 9.93 11.41
N ASP A 65 -13.57 11.19 11.47
CA ASP A 65 -13.42 11.99 12.70
C ASP A 65 -12.42 11.37 13.72
N ALA A 66 -11.41 10.65 13.25
CA ALA A 66 -10.38 9.99 14.06
C ALA A 66 -9.05 10.74 14.14
N GLU A 67 -8.78 11.72 13.26
CA GLU A 67 -7.46 12.38 13.16
C GLU A 67 -7.01 12.96 14.51
N GLU A 68 -7.90 13.66 15.21
CA GLU A 68 -7.58 14.28 16.50
C GLU A 68 -7.18 13.27 17.58
N LYS A 69 -7.72 12.05 17.55
CA LYS A 69 -7.30 10.98 18.47
C LYS A 69 -5.86 10.55 18.19
N VAL A 70 -5.50 10.41 16.91
CA VAL A 70 -4.14 10.06 16.47
C VAL A 70 -3.15 11.18 16.78
N LYS A 71 -3.53 12.44 16.55
CA LYS A 71 -2.70 13.62 16.89
C LYS A 71 -2.42 13.72 18.38
N LYS A 72 -3.46 13.54 19.22
CA LYS A 72 -3.33 13.59 20.68
C LYS A 72 -2.49 12.46 21.26
N HIS A 73 -2.44 11.30 20.62
CA HIS A 73 -1.60 10.18 21.07
C HIS A 73 -0.10 10.50 21.00
N GLY A 74 0.31 11.37 20.07
CA GLY A 74 1.70 11.85 19.99
C GLY A 74 2.65 10.89 19.27
N PHE A 75 2.19 10.20 18.22
CA PHE A 75 3.07 9.43 17.33
C PHE A 75 4.15 10.32 16.70
N ALA A 76 5.26 9.71 16.28
CA ALA A 76 6.38 10.42 15.67
C ALA A 76 5.93 11.03 14.34
N LYS A 77 6.08 12.35 14.19
CA LYS A 77 5.73 13.04 12.96
C LYS A 77 6.67 12.62 11.84
N LYS A 78 6.11 12.34 10.67
CA LYS A 78 6.83 11.97 9.46
C LYS A 78 6.72 13.11 8.44
N PRO A 79 7.74 13.96 8.28
CA PRO A 79 7.70 15.09 7.35
C PRO A 79 7.96 14.69 5.90
N GLY A 80 8.45 13.48 5.65
CA GLY A 80 8.78 12.97 4.32
C GLY A 80 9.33 11.56 4.39
N ALA A 81 10.05 11.12 3.37
CA ALA A 81 10.80 9.86 3.37
C ALA A 81 12.06 9.99 2.51
N ALA A 82 13.18 9.48 3.03
CA ALA A 82 14.48 9.47 2.35
C ALA A 82 14.76 8.08 1.77
N VAL A 83 15.23 8.03 0.52
CA VAL A 83 15.48 6.77 -0.19
C VAL A 83 16.83 6.79 -0.90
N LYS A 84 17.72 5.91 -0.47
CA LYS A 84 19.06 5.70 -1.01
C LYS A 84 19.08 4.48 -1.91
N LEU A 85 18.97 4.67 -3.23
CA LEU A 85 18.94 3.57 -4.20
C LEU A 85 20.31 3.26 -4.83
N HIS A 86 21.30 4.13 -4.64
CA HIS A 86 22.65 3.95 -5.16
C HIS A 86 23.68 4.54 -4.19
N GLN A 87 24.76 3.82 -3.93
CA GLN A 87 25.73 4.17 -2.89
C GLN A 87 26.50 5.45 -3.20
N HIS A 88 26.79 5.72 -4.47
CA HIS A 88 27.54 6.90 -4.91
C HIS A 88 26.68 8.10 -5.31
N LYS A 89 25.34 7.99 -5.29
CA LYS A 89 24.42 9.12 -5.56
C LYS A 89 23.77 9.59 -4.27
N ARG A 90 23.37 10.85 -4.15
CA ARG A 90 22.58 11.33 -3.00
C ARG A 90 21.24 10.58 -2.94
N GLU A 91 20.69 10.44 -1.73
CA GLU A 91 19.34 9.93 -1.56
C GLU A 91 18.30 10.80 -2.26
N GLY A 92 17.27 10.16 -2.80
CA GLY A 92 16.03 10.84 -3.16
C GLY A 92 15.22 11.18 -1.92
N TYR A 93 14.45 12.26 -1.96
CA TYR A 93 13.59 12.65 -0.85
C TYR A 93 12.18 13.05 -1.33
N THR A 94 11.14 12.41 -0.77
CA THR A 94 9.77 12.91 -0.94
C THR A 94 9.39 13.77 0.27
N ASP A 95 9.13 15.05 0.01
CA ASP A 95 8.73 16.01 1.03
C ASP A 95 7.19 16.06 1.15
N PHE A 96 6.67 15.76 2.34
CA PHE A 96 5.23 15.78 2.61
C PHE A 96 4.76 17.13 3.13
N VAL A 97 5.67 17.97 3.61
CA VAL A 97 5.38 19.23 4.30
C VAL A 97 5.81 20.47 3.51
N ALA A 98 6.36 20.28 2.30
CA ALA A 98 6.79 21.37 1.41
C ALA A 98 5.71 22.42 1.15
N ILE A 99 4.46 21.98 0.94
CA ILE A 99 3.33 22.88 0.64
C ILE A 99 2.62 23.33 1.91
N ASN A 100 2.38 22.40 2.83
CA ASN A 100 1.72 22.68 4.10
C ASN A 100 2.41 21.89 5.22
N PRO A 101 2.95 22.56 6.25
CA PRO A 101 3.54 21.91 7.43
C PRO A 101 2.65 20.88 8.11
N GLU A 102 1.33 21.04 7.99
CA GLU A 102 0.34 20.13 8.55
C GLU A 102 0.04 18.92 7.65
N HIS A 103 0.61 18.78 6.45
CA HIS A 103 0.36 17.63 5.55
C HIS A 103 1.27 16.41 5.83
N GLY A 104 2.13 16.48 6.84
CA GLY A 104 2.95 15.34 7.24
C GLY A 104 2.14 14.09 7.62
N ALA A 105 2.81 12.95 7.71
CA ALA A 105 2.23 11.68 8.17
C ALA A 105 2.74 11.34 9.58
N TRP A 106 2.59 10.07 9.99
CA TRP A 106 3.12 9.55 11.25
C TRP A 106 3.90 8.26 11.05
N ASN A 107 4.93 8.06 11.86
CA ASN A 107 5.45 6.73 12.17
C ASN A 107 4.82 6.26 13.49
N VAL A 108 4.12 5.13 13.44
CA VAL A 108 3.23 4.67 14.52
C VAL A 108 3.69 3.34 15.08
N VAL A 109 3.45 3.13 16.37
CA VAL A 109 3.48 1.79 16.95
C VAL A 109 2.14 1.15 16.64
N ARG A 110 2.13 0.12 15.80
CA ARG A 110 0.89 -0.44 15.25
C ARG A 110 -0.06 -1.03 16.28
N SER A 111 0.44 -1.54 17.40
CA SER A 111 -0.42 -2.04 18.48
C SER A 111 -1.29 -0.95 19.08
N GLU A 112 -0.78 0.28 19.15
CA GLU A 112 -1.48 1.44 19.69
C GLU A 112 -2.36 2.10 18.61
N PHE A 113 -1.83 2.22 17.39
CA PHE A 113 -2.59 2.80 16.26
C PHE A 113 -3.82 1.97 15.91
N ASP A 114 -3.68 0.65 15.82
CA ASP A 114 -4.80 -0.26 15.56
C ASP A 114 -5.82 -0.19 16.71
N GLU A 115 -5.38 -0.04 17.96
CA GLU A 115 -6.28 0.15 19.12
C GLU A 115 -7.08 1.44 19.04
N ILE A 116 -6.45 2.57 18.72
CA ILE A 116 -7.15 3.85 18.54
C ILE A 116 -8.28 3.69 17.52
N LEU A 117 -8.01 3.03 16.39
CA LEU A 117 -9.00 2.79 15.35
C LEU A 117 -10.12 1.84 15.81
N LEU A 118 -9.78 0.73 16.46
CA LEU A 118 -10.75 -0.25 16.92
C LEU A 118 -11.68 0.33 18.00
N ARG A 119 -11.12 1.05 18.98
CA ARG A 119 -11.90 1.73 20.03
C ARG A 119 -12.73 2.86 19.44
N HIS A 120 -12.23 3.54 18.41
CA HIS A 120 -13.02 4.53 17.71
C HIS A 120 -14.20 3.92 16.95
N ALA A 121 -14.03 2.78 16.29
CA ALA A 121 -15.12 2.04 15.66
C ALA A 121 -16.22 1.71 16.68
N ALA A 122 -15.84 1.19 17.86
CA ALA A 122 -16.78 0.96 18.96
C ALA A 122 -17.51 2.24 19.39
N SER A 123 -16.79 3.37 19.53
CA SER A 123 -17.41 4.67 19.87
C SER A 123 -18.38 5.20 18.80
N CYS A 124 -18.31 4.68 17.58
CA CYS A 124 -19.21 5.03 16.47
C CYS A 124 -20.39 4.05 16.31
N GLY A 125 -20.57 3.12 17.25
CA GLY A 125 -21.71 2.20 17.27
C GLY A 125 -21.44 0.80 16.71
N VAL A 126 -20.20 0.49 16.32
CA VAL A 126 -19.83 -0.87 15.89
C VAL A 126 -19.85 -1.83 17.10
N LYS A 127 -20.51 -2.98 16.96
CA LYS A 127 -20.45 -4.08 17.93
C LYS A 127 -19.11 -4.82 17.80
N VAL A 128 -18.09 -4.34 18.49
CA VAL A 128 -16.73 -4.92 18.46
C VAL A 128 -16.61 -6.07 19.46
N HIS A 129 -16.18 -7.23 18.98
CA HIS A 129 -15.85 -8.40 19.81
C HIS A 129 -14.41 -8.87 19.54
N GLU A 130 -13.56 -8.74 20.57
CA GLU A 130 -12.17 -9.21 20.58
C GLU A 130 -12.06 -10.65 21.09
N GLY A 131 -10.97 -11.34 20.77
CA GLY A 131 -10.79 -12.75 21.11
C GLY A 131 -11.70 -13.71 20.35
N ILE A 132 -12.36 -13.25 19.28
CA ILE A 132 -13.30 -14.03 18.47
C ILE A 132 -12.71 -14.28 17.08
N ARG A 133 -12.27 -15.51 16.86
CA ARG A 133 -11.75 -15.94 15.56
C ARG A 133 -12.87 -16.49 14.70
N VAL A 134 -13.11 -15.89 13.54
CA VAL A 134 -13.91 -16.55 12.49
C VAL A 134 -13.13 -17.72 11.91
N THR A 135 -13.72 -18.91 11.92
CA THR A 135 -13.08 -20.17 11.53
C THR A 135 -13.52 -20.63 10.14
N SER A 136 -14.80 -20.44 9.81
CA SER A 136 -15.40 -20.80 8.51
C SER A 136 -16.60 -19.93 8.18
N LEU A 137 -16.89 -19.83 6.88
CA LEU A 137 -18.08 -19.24 6.29
C LEU A 137 -18.93 -20.33 5.63
N GLU A 138 -20.25 -20.11 5.65
CA GLU A 138 -21.21 -20.86 4.86
C GLU A 138 -21.75 -19.99 3.73
N PHE A 139 -21.85 -20.59 2.56
CA PHE A 139 -22.42 -19.99 1.36
C PHE A 139 -23.75 -20.69 1.03
N GLU A 140 -24.64 -20.01 0.31
CA GLU A 140 -25.81 -20.64 -0.28
C GLU A 140 -25.37 -21.71 -1.29
N GLU A 141 -26.11 -22.82 -1.34
CA GLU A 141 -25.91 -23.85 -2.36
C GLU A 141 -26.15 -23.22 -3.74
N PRO A 142 -25.36 -23.58 -4.77
CA PRO A 142 -25.70 -23.21 -6.12
C PRO A 142 -27.09 -23.77 -6.43
N GLY A 143 -28.05 -22.90 -6.77
CA GLY A 143 -29.36 -23.35 -7.23
C GLY A 143 -29.25 -24.11 -8.56
N ASN A 144 -30.39 -24.41 -9.21
CA ASN A 144 -30.43 -25.02 -10.55
C ASN A 144 -29.76 -24.19 -11.66
N ALA A 145 -29.23 -23.01 -11.34
CA ALA A 145 -28.46 -22.18 -12.25
C ALA A 145 -26.99 -22.61 -12.26
N THR A 146 -26.41 -22.61 -13.45
CA THR A 146 -25.00 -22.83 -13.84
C THR A 146 -24.00 -21.85 -13.20
N ALA A 147 -24.10 -21.57 -11.90
CA ALA A 147 -23.14 -20.77 -11.15
C ALA A 147 -21.85 -21.57 -10.91
N THR A 148 -21.05 -21.72 -11.96
CA THR A 148 -19.73 -22.35 -11.92
C THR A 148 -18.70 -21.48 -11.20
N CYS A 149 -18.91 -20.17 -11.13
CA CYS A 149 -18.05 -19.21 -10.43
C CYS A 149 -18.44 -19.06 -8.95
N PHE A 150 -17.50 -19.26 -8.03
CA PHE A 150 -17.74 -19.18 -6.59
C PHE A 150 -18.07 -17.76 -6.14
N GLU A 151 -17.64 -16.74 -6.90
CA GLU A 151 -17.93 -15.33 -6.66
C GLU A 151 -19.45 -15.03 -6.66
N ASN A 152 -20.25 -15.84 -7.35
CA ASN A 152 -21.70 -15.70 -7.43
C ASN A 152 -22.45 -16.39 -6.27
N ARG A 153 -21.73 -17.07 -5.37
CA ARG A 153 -22.34 -17.70 -4.19
C ARG A 153 -22.48 -16.67 -3.08
N LYS A 154 -23.70 -16.59 -2.53
CA LYS A 154 -24.02 -15.67 -1.43
C LYS A 154 -23.46 -16.21 -0.11
N ALA A 155 -22.60 -15.46 0.54
CA ALA A 155 -22.21 -15.75 1.93
C ALA A 155 -23.40 -15.46 2.86
N LYS A 156 -23.73 -16.39 3.77
CA LYS A 156 -24.91 -16.27 4.64
C LYS A 156 -24.63 -16.29 6.14
N SER A 157 -23.52 -16.92 6.55
CA SER A 157 -23.16 -17.00 7.97
C SER A 157 -21.69 -17.35 8.17
N ALA A 158 -21.19 -17.07 9.37
CA ALA A 158 -19.83 -17.37 9.82
C ALA A 158 -19.87 -18.16 11.13
N SER A 159 -19.07 -19.22 11.19
CA SER A 159 -18.75 -19.90 12.44
C SER A 159 -17.53 -19.22 13.07
N TRP A 160 -17.57 -19.05 14.39
CA TRP A 160 -16.49 -18.44 15.15
C TRP A 160 -16.16 -19.25 16.39
N SER A 161 -14.95 -19.07 16.90
CA SER A 161 -14.44 -19.67 18.12
C SER A 161 -13.69 -18.65 18.97
N SER A 162 -13.77 -18.82 20.28
CA SER A 162 -12.93 -18.19 21.31
C SER A 162 -12.25 -19.29 22.14
N ASP A 163 -11.49 -18.91 23.16
CA ASP A 163 -10.83 -19.87 24.06
C ASP A 163 -11.82 -20.73 24.87
N THR A 164 -13.06 -20.25 25.07
CA THR A 164 -14.03 -20.93 25.96
C THR A 164 -15.34 -21.33 25.28
N CYS A 165 -15.64 -20.83 24.09
CA CYS A 165 -16.87 -21.17 23.37
C CYS A 165 -16.73 -21.01 21.86
N CYS A 166 -17.67 -21.60 21.12
CA CYS A 166 -17.86 -21.39 19.69
C CYS A 166 -19.31 -21.04 19.40
N GLY A 167 -19.56 -20.49 18.22
CA GLY A 167 -20.90 -20.13 17.80
C GLY A 167 -20.97 -19.79 16.33
N LYS A 168 -22.12 -19.25 15.93
CA LYS A 168 -22.44 -18.89 14.56
C LYS A 168 -23.17 -17.56 14.53
N ILE A 169 -22.88 -16.76 13.52
CA ILE A 169 -23.54 -15.49 13.24
C ILE A 169 -23.99 -15.48 11.78
N ALA A 170 -25.26 -15.18 11.54
CA ALA A 170 -25.80 -14.93 10.21
C ALA A 170 -25.64 -13.45 9.83
N PHE A 171 -25.60 -13.16 8.53
CA PHE A 171 -25.47 -11.79 8.06
C PHE A 171 -26.02 -11.57 6.66
N ASP A 172 -26.33 -10.30 6.34
CA ASP A 172 -26.66 -9.90 4.97
C ASP A 172 -25.40 -9.65 4.14
N TRP A 173 -24.36 -9.06 4.74
CA TRP A 173 -23.11 -8.71 4.07
C TRP A 173 -21.90 -9.08 4.92
N ILE A 174 -20.79 -9.38 4.26
CA ILE A 174 -19.49 -9.62 4.91
C ILE A 174 -18.37 -8.81 4.27
N ILE A 175 -17.51 -8.22 5.10
CA ILE A 175 -16.22 -7.67 4.69
C ILE A 175 -15.13 -8.53 5.31
N ASP A 176 -14.37 -9.22 4.47
CA ASP A 176 -13.14 -9.91 4.88
C ASP A 176 -11.99 -8.90 4.91
N ALA A 177 -11.68 -8.45 6.13
CA ALA A 177 -10.54 -7.60 6.45
C ALA A 177 -9.56 -8.34 7.38
N SER A 178 -9.49 -9.67 7.28
CA SER A 178 -8.70 -10.56 8.17
C SER A 178 -7.18 -10.47 7.96
N GLY A 179 -6.72 -9.39 7.33
CA GLY A 179 -5.34 -9.17 6.94
C GLY A 179 -4.85 -10.30 6.03
N ARG A 180 -3.58 -10.69 6.21
CA ARG A 180 -2.96 -11.71 5.36
C ARG A 180 -3.60 -13.09 5.42
N THR A 181 -4.45 -13.38 6.42
CA THR A 181 -5.27 -14.60 6.46
C THR A 181 -6.24 -14.66 5.27
N GLY A 182 -6.87 -13.53 4.92
CA GLY A 182 -7.87 -13.40 3.84
C GLY A 182 -8.73 -14.64 3.65
N ILE A 183 -9.52 -14.98 4.65
CA ILE A 183 -10.24 -16.25 4.76
C ILE A 183 -11.07 -16.57 3.50
N ILE A 184 -11.72 -15.57 2.89
CA ILE A 184 -12.49 -15.73 1.64
C ILE A 184 -11.56 -16.06 0.48
N SER A 185 -10.52 -15.26 0.29
CA SER A 185 -9.57 -15.40 -0.82
C SER A 185 -8.77 -16.71 -0.75
N THR A 186 -8.44 -17.19 0.46
CA THR A 186 -7.59 -18.36 0.66
C THR A 186 -8.37 -19.67 0.77
N LYS A 187 -9.44 -19.74 1.59
CA LYS A 187 -10.14 -21.01 1.83
C LYS A 187 -11.21 -21.31 0.78
N TYR A 188 -11.86 -20.28 0.26
CA TYR A 188 -13.05 -20.43 -0.57
C TYR A 188 -12.76 -20.18 -2.05
N LEU A 189 -12.35 -18.95 -2.39
CA LEU A 189 -12.08 -18.57 -3.78
C LEU A 189 -10.78 -19.17 -4.32
N LYS A 190 -9.79 -19.37 -3.45
CA LYS A 190 -8.42 -19.78 -3.82
C LYS A 190 -7.86 -18.94 -4.96
N ASN A 191 -8.15 -17.63 -4.93
CA ASN A 191 -7.97 -16.74 -6.07
C ASN A 191 -6.74 -15.83 -5.96
N ARG A 192 -5.86 -16.06 -4.97
CA ARG A 192 -4.59 -15.34 -4.83
C ARG A 192 -3.60 -15.74 -5.90
N GLN A 193 -3.00 -14.74 -6.53
CA GLN A 193 -1.85 -14.88 -7.40
C GLN A 193 -0.65 -14.18 -6.76
N PHE A 194 0.41 -14.95 -6.49
CA PHE A 194 1.64 -14.41 -5.94
C PHE A 194 2.47 -13.72 -7.02
N ASN A 195 3.04 -12.57 -6.68
CA ASN A 195 3.91 -11.83 -7.57
C ASN A 195 5.32 -12.42 -7.52
N LYS A 196 5.70 -13.16 -8.58
CA LYS A 196 7.02 -13.79 -8.71
C LYS A 196 8.18 -12.79 -8.70
N ALA A 197 7.98 -11.60 -9.26
CA ALA A 197 9.02 -10.56 -9.32
C ALA A 197 9.34 -9.97 -7.94
N LEU A 198 8.40 -10.05 -7.00
CA LEU A 198 8.51 -9.54 -5.63
C LEU A 198 8.50 -10.67 -4.59
N ARG A 199 9.06 -11.83 -4.95
CA ARG A 199 9.19 -12.98 -4.04
C ARG A 199 10.30 -12.73 -3.01
N ASN A 200 9.97 -11.88 -2.05
CA ASN A 200 10.88 -11.36 -1.04
C ASN A 200 10.53 -11.91 0.35
N VAL A 201 11.54 -11.90 1.22
CA VAL A 201 11.41 -12.14 2.66
C VAL A 201 11.86 -10.89 3.41
N ALA A 202 11.18 -10.61 4.52
CA ALA A 202 11.51 -9.52 5.43
C ALA A 202 11.98 -10.10 6.77
N ALA A 203 13.04 -9.53 7.35
CA ALA A 203 13.52 -9.82 8.69
C ALA A 203 13.75 -8.51 9.46
N TRP A 204 13.25 -8.38 10.69
CA TRP A 204 13.31 -7.10 11.40
C TRP A 204 13.37 -7.21 12.92
N GLY A 205 13.86 -6.13 13.54
CA GLY A 205 13.96 -5.94 14.97
C GLY A 205 13.84 -4.47 15.36
N TYR A 206 13.79 -4.22 16.66
CA TYR A 206 13.71 -2.88 17.23
C TYR A 206 15.01 -2.52 17.90
N TRP A 207 15.48 -1.31 17.65
CA TRP A 207 16.72 -0.74 18.19
C TRP A 207 16.42 0.45 19.10
N THR A 208 17.35 0.79 19.98
CA THR A 208 17.32 1.99 20.83
C THR A 208 18.67 2.68 20.79
N GLY A 209 18.70 4.01 20.90
CA GLY A 209 19.94 4.79 20.89
C GLY A 209 20.57 4.96 19.50
N GLY A 210 19.80 4.73 18.42
CA GLY A 210 20.24 5.10 17.07
C GLY A 210 20.21 6.61 16.86
N SER A 211 20.96 7.07 15.86
CA SER A 211 20.97 8.49 15.48
C SER A 211 19.65 8.89 14.81
N VAL A 212 19.44 10.21 14.74
CA VAL A 212 18.29 10.78 14.04
C VAL A 212 18.75 11.17 12.63
N TYR A 213 17.98 10.81 11.60
CA TYR A 213 18.25 11.25 10.24
C TYR A 213 18.08 12.77 10.13
N MET A 214 19.13 13.46 9.66
CA MET A 214 19.16 14.91 9.42
C MET A 214 18.61 15.73 10.61
N PRO A 215 19.25 15.62 11.80
CA PRO A 215 18.75 16.27 13.02
C PRO A 215 18.76 17.78 12.87
N SER A 216 17.81 18.47 13.53
CA SER A 216 17.65 19.93 13.46
C SER A 216 17.33 20.48 12.06
N THR A 217 16.78 19.64 11.17
CA THR A 217 16.29 20.05 9.84
C THR A 217 14.80 19.74 9.68
N LYS A 218 14.19 20.23 8.60
CA LYS A 218 12.80 19.87 8.24
C LYS A 218 12.62 18.38 7.90
N ARG A 219 13.71 17.63 7.69
CA ARG A 219 13.70 16.20 7.38
C ARG A 219 13.86 15.31 8.62
N GLU A 220 13.98 15.90 9.81
CA GLU A 220 14.09 15.17 11.06
C GLU A 220 12.94 14.16 11.22
N ASN A 221 13.25 12.96 11.70
CA ASN A 221 12.30 11.84 11.87
C ASN A 221 11.72 11.26 10.57
N ALA A 222 12.14 11.72 9.39
CA ALA A 222 11.83 11.01 8.16
C ALA A 222 12.44 9.59 8.21
N PRO A 223 11.68 8.54 7.86
CA PRO A 223 12.24 7.21 7.70
C PRO A 223 13.25 7.19 6.55
N TRP A 224 14.22 6.30 6.69
CA TRP A 224 15.29 6.06 5.72
C TRP A 224 15.16 4.67 5.13
N PHE A 225 15.23 4.60 3.81
CA PHE A 225 15.15 3.37 3.03
C PHE A 225 16.40 3.25 2.17
N GLU A 226 17.06 2.10 2.16
CA GLU A 226 18.37 1.95 1.51
C GLU A 226 18.51 0.64 0.77
N ALA A 227 18.91 0.70 -0.50
CA ALA A 227 19.27 -0.48 -1.28
C ALA A 227 20.53 -1.14 -0.69
N LEU A 228 20.50 -2.47 -0.57
CA LEU A 228 21.65 -3.23 -0.10
C LEU A 228 22.75 -3.21 -1.16
N THR A 229 24.02 -3.13 -0.74
CA THR A 229 25.18 -3.06 -1.63
C THR A 229 25.37 -4.29 -2.52
N ASP A 230 24.77 -5.42 -2.16
CA ASP A 230 24.81 -6.66 -2.95
C ASP A 230 23.61 -6.81 -3.90
N GLU A 231 22.81 -5.74 -4.07
CA GLU A 231 21.64 -5.67 -4.96
C GLU A 231 20.52 -6.68 -4.62
N SER A 232 20.63 -7.38 -3.49
CA SER A 232 19.70 -8.44 -3.09
C SER A 232 18.35 -7.94 -2.60
N GLY A 233 18.27 -6.65 -2.24
CA GLY A 233 17.11 -6.02 -1.66
C GLY A 233 17.40 -4.66 -1.04
N TRP A 234 16.74 -4.36 0.08
CA TRP A 234 16.81 -3.06 0.75
C TRP A 234 16.56 -3.16 2.26
N ALA A 235 16.84 -2.07 2.98
CA ALA A 235 16.65 -1.94 4.42
C ALA A 235 15.75 -0.74 4.76
N TRP A 236 15.00 -0.81 5.86
CA TRP A 236 14.24 0.30 6.43
C TRP A 236 14.76 0.72 7.79
N PHE A 237 14.65 2.02 8.09
CA PHE A 237 14.85 2.65 9.40
C PHE A 237 13.65 3.55 9.67
N ILE A 238 12.82 3.19 10.63
CA ILE A 238 11.59 3.93 10.96
C ILE A 238 11.63 4.34 12.44
N PRO A 239 11.90 5.62 12.76
CA PRO A 239 11.91 6.10 14.13
C PRO A 239 10.48 6.16 14.70
N LEU A 240 10.31 5.71 15.94
CA LEU A 240 9.00 5.62 16.63
C LEU A 240 8.97 6.52 17.87
N HIS A 241 7.77 6.95 18.25
CA HIS A 241 7.56 7.89 19.36
C HIS A 241 8.05 7.41 20.74
N ASN A 242 8.17 6.11 20.93
CA ASN A 242 8.57 5.49 22.21
C ASN A 242 10.10 5.34 22.36
N GLY A 243 10.88 6.05 21.54
CA GLY A 243 12.35 6.02 21.55
C GLY A 243 12.96 4.75 20.93
N THR A 244 12.16 3.89 20.32
CA THR A 244 12.66 2.77 19.52
C THR A 244 12.69 3.11 18.03
N THR A 245 13.55 2.42 17.29
CA THR A 245 13.57 2.46 15.82
C THR A 245 13.28 1.05 15.31
N SER A 246 12.30 0.94 14.41
CA SER A 246 12.06 -0.28 13.66
C SER A 246 13.04 -0.37 12.51
N VAL A 247 13.80 -1.47 12.46
CA VAL A 247 14.82 -1.72 11.44
C VAL A 247 14.60 -3.09 10.82
N GLY A 248 14.44 -3.12 9.50
CA GLY A 248 14.22 -4.37 8.78
C GLY A 248 15.00 -4.44 7.48
N ILE A 249 15.25 -5.68 7.07
CA ILE A 249 15.88 -6.06 5.81
C ILE A 249 14.81 -6.77 4.98
N VAL A 250 14.68 -6.38 3.72
CA VAL A 250 13.86 -7.05 2.71
C VAL A 250 14.77 -7.49 1.59
N GLN A 251 14.76 -8.77 1.24
CA GLN A 251 15.59 -9.31 0.16
C GLN A 251 14.88 -10.45 -0.55
N SER A 252 15.36 -10.83 -1.75
CA SER A 252 14.82 -11.99 -2.46
C SER A 252 14.89 -13.25 -1.59
N GLU A 253 13.86 -14.11 -1.68
CA GLU A 253 13.83 -15.37 -0.94
C GLU A 253 15.02 -16.27 -1.29
N GLU A 254 15.43 -16.27 -2.57
CA GLU A 254 16.58 -17.01 -3.08
C GLU A 254 17.88 -16.59 -2.39
N ASN A 255 18.19 -15.29 -2.40
CA ASN A 255 19.40 -14.77 -1.75
C ASN A 255 19.39 -15.04 -0.24
N SER A 256 18.24 -14.85 0.42
CA SER A 256 18.11 -15.13 1.85
C SER A 256 18.35 -16.62 2.15
N ARG A 257 17.81 -17.52 1.32
CA ARG A 257 17.98 -18.98 1.48
C ARG A 257 19.43 -19.39 1.33
N GLU A 258 20.14 -18.86 0.33
CA GLU A 258 21.55 -19.16 0.09
C GLU A 258 22.45 -18.64 1.22
N LYS A 259 22.29 -17.38 1.63
CA LYS A 259 23.03 -16.81 2.76
C LYS A 259 22.79 -17.61 4.05
N ARG A 260 21.54 -18.00 4.30
CA ARG A 260 21.16 -18.83 5.44
C ARG A 260 21.80 -20.22 5.42
N ALA A 261 21.90 -20.85 4.25
CA ALA A 261 22.55 -22.16 4.10
C ALA A 261 24.03 -22.07 4.48
N ARG A 262 24.76 -21.06 4.00
CA ARG A 262 26.16 -20.82 4.36
C ARG A 262 26.37 -20.60 5.86
N LEU A 263 25.49 -19.83 6.51
CA LEU A 263 25.60 -19.60 7.95
C LEU A 263 25.38 -20.89 8.76
N ARG A 264 24.43 -21.75 8.35
CA ARG A 264 24.17 -23.03 9.03
C ARG A 264 25.36 -23.99 9.06
N GLU A 265 26.32 -23.83 8.15
CA GLU A 265 27.57 -24.61 8.16
C GLU A 265 28.50 -24.22 9.31
N THR A 266 28.34 -23.01 9.87
CA THR A 266 29.28 -22.41 10.82
C THR A 266 28.68 -22.05 12.18
N MET A 267 27.35 -22.13 12.35
CA MET A 267 26.68 -21.78 13.61
C MET A 267 25.38 -22.55 13.86
N PRO A 268 24.91 -22.63 15.13
CA PRO A 268 23.65 -23.26 15.49
C PRO A 268 22.44 -22.60 14.82
N ALA A 269 21.42 -23.40 14.50
CA ALA A 269 20.23 -22.96 13.77
C ALA A 269 19.50 -21.76 14.43
N ASP A 270 19.49 -21.70 15.77
CA ASP A 270 18.81 -20.65 16.54
C ASP A 270 19.46 -19.27 16.36
N ASP A 271 20.77 -19.23 16.12
CA ASP A 271 21.52 -17.99 15.94
C ASP A 271 21.49 -17.48 14.49
N VAL A 272 21.26 -18.37 13.52
CA VAL A 272 21.37 -18.07 12.08
C VAL A 272 20.48 -16.89 11.66
N THR A 273 19.25 -16.84 12.16
CA THR A 273 18.31 -15.75 11.81
C THR A 273 18.82 -14.39 12.25
N LYS A 274 19.35 -14.30 13.47
CA LYS A 274 19.87 -13.06 14.02
C LYS A 274 21.21 -12.69 13.37
N ALA A 275 22.08 -13.66 13.15
CA ALA A 275 23.34 -13.48 12.46
C ALA A 275 23.14 -12.98 11.02
N LEU A 276 22.25 -13.58 10.25
CA LEU A 276 21.90 -13.14 8.90
C LEU A 276 21.38 -11.70 8.89
N TYR A 277 20.44 -11.38 9.79
CA TYR A 277 19.90 -10.03 9.92
C TYR A 277 20.98 -8.99 10.21
N LEU A 278 21.91 -9.26 11.13
CA LEU A 278 23.02 -8.36 11.44
C LEU A 278 24.04 -8.27 10.31
N GLN A 279 24.31 -9.38 9.61
CA GLN A 279 25.16 -9.41 8.43
C GLN A 279 24.57 -8.54 7.30
N ASP A 280 23.26 -8.66 7.04
CA ASP A 280 22.60 -7.89 5.99
C ASP A 280 22.45 -6.40 6.32
N ILE A 281 22.36 -6.02 7.60
CA ILE A 281 22.53 -4.60 8.00
C ILE A 281 23.89 -4.05 7.54
N GLY A 282 24.91 -4.91 7.53
CA GLY A 282 26.24 -4.59 6.99
C GLY A 282 26.27 -4.21 5.52
N LEU A 283 25.22 -4.53 4.76
CA LEU A 283 25.08 -4.21 3.35
C LEU A 283 24.37 -2.87 3.13
N ALA A 284 24.00 -2.14 4.19
CA ALA A 284 23.39 -0.82 4.12
C ALA A 284 24.25 0.22 4.86
N PRO A 285 25.25 0.84 4.21
CA PRO A 285 26.21 1.74 4.85
C PRO A 285 25.57 2.95 5.56
N GLY A 286 24.51 3.54 5.00
CA GLY A 286 23.76 4.61 5.66
C GLY A 286 23.09 4.14 6.94
N MET A 287 22.44 2.97 6.89
CA MET A 287 21.87 2.27 8.05
C MET A 287 22.90 2.03 9.14
N GLN A 288 24.08 1.50 8.80
CA GLN A 288 25.13 1.23 9.77
C GLN A 288 25.58 2.50 10.50
N LYS A 289 25.74 3.60 9.76
CA LYS A 289 26.09 4.90 10.38
C LYS A 289 25.02 5.35 11.37
N MET A 290 23.74 5.15 11.05
CA MET A 290 22.65 5.51 11.97
C MET A 290 22.53 4.57 13.18
N LEU A 291 23.03 3.34 13.06
CA LEU A 291 22.99 2.33 14.11
C LEU A 291 24.31 2.20 14.89
N ALA A 292 25.32 3.03 14.62
CA ALA A 292 26.66 2.89 15.19
C ALA A 292 26.67 2.80 16.73
N ASP A 293 25.89 3.63 17.41
CA ASP A 293 25.74 3.65 18.87
C ASP A 293 24.45 2.94 19.36
N ALA A 294 23.69 2.35 18.44
CA ALA A 294 22.41 1.74 18.73
C ALA A 294 22.56 0.34 19.33
N LYS A 295 21.58 -0.05 20.16
CA LYS A 295 21.47 -1.40 20.72
C LYS A 295 20.22 -2.08 20.22
N LEU A 296 20.36 -3.30 19.74
CA LEU A 296 19.23 -4.16 19.38
C LEU A 296 18.45 -4.52 20.66
N LYS A 297 17.24 -3.97 20.79
CA LYS A 297 16.31 -4.22 21.91
C LYS A 297 15.57 -5.54 21.73
N SER A 298 15.27 -5.92 20.50
CA SER A 298 14.60 -7.19 20.18
C SER A 298 15.44 -8.38 20.64
N LYS A 299 14.83 -9.28 21.42
CA LYS A 299 15.44 -10.58 21.76
C LYS A 299 15.49 -11.50 20.54
N GLU A 300 14.40 -11.51 19.77
CA GLU A 300 14.23 -12.31 18.56
C GLU A 300 14.00 -11.40 17.35
N ILE A 301 14.58 -11.81 16.21
CA ILE A 301 14.32 -11.17 14.92
C ILE A 301 13.08 -11.79 14.31
N ARG A 302 12.11 -10.96 13.99
CA ARG A 302 10.84 -11.37 13.37
C ARG A 302 11.04 -11.53 11.88
N GLN A 303 10.27 -12.42 11.25
CA GLN A 303 10.35 -12.69 9.82
C GLN A 303 8.96 -12.81 9.18
N ALA A 304 8.88 -12.48 7.90
CA ALA A 304 7.71 -12.70 7.05
C ALA A 304 8.14 -12.91 5.59
N GLY A 305 7.57 -13.89 4.91
CA GLY A 305 7.67 -14.08 3.45
C GLY A 305 6.29 -14.14 2.82
N ASP A 306 6.20 -14.43 1.52
CA ASP A 306 4.93 -14.68 0.80
C ASP A 306 3.85 -13.61 1.00
N TYR A 307 4.27 -12.34 1.07
CA TYR A 307 3.34 -11.21 1.23
C TYR A 307 2.91 -10.61 -0.10
N SER A 308 3.67 -10.78 -1.18
CA SER A 308 3.39 -10.13 -2.46
C SER A 308 2.36 -10.94 -3.25
N TYR A 309 1.09 -10.54 -3.22
CA TYR A 309 0.01 -11.20 -3.94
C TYR A 309 -1.17 -10.27 -4.24
N SER A 310 -2.01 -10.69 -5.18
CA SER A 310 -3.31 -10.07 -5.46
C SER A 310 -4.38 -11.12 -5.75
N ALA A 311 -5.60 -10.90 -5.28
CA ALA A 311 -6.76 -11.69 -5.65
C ALA A 311 -7.23 -11.35 -7.08
N LYS A 312 -7.77 -12.33 -7.82
CA LYS A 312 -8.42 -12.09 -9.12
C LYS A 312 -9.73 -11.29 -9.00
N ALA A 313 -10.41 -11.44 -7.87
CA ALA A 313 -11.65 -10.74 -7.54
C ALA A 313 -11.60 -10.30 -6.07
N TYR A 314 -12.05 -9.08 -5.83
CA TYR A 314 -12.13 -8.42 -4.53
C TYR A 314 -13.57 -8.29 -4.01
N ALA A 315 -14.56 -8.57 -4.86
CA ALA A 315 -15.98 -8.54 -4.53
C ALA A 315 -16.75 -9.66 -5.23
N GLY A 316 -17.84 -10.08 -4.60
CA GLY A 316 -18.85 -10.97 -5.18
C GLY A 316 -20.15 -10.90 -4.39
N LYS A 317 -21.00 -11.91 -4.50
CA LYS A 317 -22.35 -11.88 -3.93
C LYS A 317 -22.31 -11.86 -2.38
N ASN A 318 -22.71 -10.74 -1.80
CA ASN A 318 -22.77 -10.40 -0.39
C ASN A 318 -21.41 -10.32 0.33
N TRP A 319 -20.28 -10.28 -0.39
CA TRP A 319 -18.94 -10.20 0.21
C TRP A 319 -18.00 -9.20 -0.47
N ARG A 320 -17.10 -8.58 0.32
CA ARG A 320 -16.00 -7.71 -0.16
C ARG A 320 -14.69 -8.07 0.57
N LEU A 321 -13.54 -7.94 -0.10
CA LEU A 321 -12.20 -8.07 0.48
C LEU A 321 -11.60 -6.68 0.70
N ALA A 322 -11.00 -6.43 1.87
CA ALA A 322 -10.37 -5.15 2.15
C ALA A 322 -8.95 -5.32 2.74
N GLY A 323 -8.02 -4.46 2.29
CA GLY A 323 -6.61 -4.52 2.68
C GLY A 323 -5.93 -5.84 2.29
N ASP A 324 -5.01 -6.31 3.14
CA ASP A 324 -4.20 -7.51 2.90
C ASP A 324 -5.01 -8.80 2.68
N ALA A 325 -6.31 -8.81 2.98
CA ALA A 325 -7.18 -9.94 2.66
C ALA A 325 -7.25 -10.19 1.15
N GLY A 326 -7.28 -9.10 0.37
CA GLY A 326 -7.33 -9.12 -1.10
C GLY A 326 -5.96 -9.01 -1.77
N ALA A 327 -5.10 -8.08 -1.32
CA ALA A 327 -3.81 -7.86 -1.97
C ALA A 327 -2.77 -7.20 -1.05
N PHE A 328 -1.50 -7.48 -1.30
CA PHE A 328 -0.36 -6.80 -0.70
C PHE A 328 0.81 -6.79 -1.71
N ILE A 329 1.55 -5.69 -1.77
CA ILE A 329 2.60 -5.46 -2.77
C ILE A 329 3.98 -5.77 -2.18
N ASP A 330 4.52 -4.81 -1.43
CA ASP A 330 5.86 -4.80 -0.84
C ASP A 330 5.90 -3.59 0.14
N PRO A 331 6.66 -3.64 1.25
CA PRO A 331 6.66 -2.55 2.21
C PRO A 331 7.43 -1.28 1.76
N PHE A 332 8.15 -1.27 0.63
CA PHE A 332 9.07 -0.18 0.21
C PHE A 332 8.47 1.24 0.31
N PHE A 333 7.24 1.44 -0.18
CA PHE A 333 6.57 2.75 -0.16
C PHE A 333 5.49 2.86 0.91
N SER A 334 5.49 2.00 1.94
CA SER A 334 4.57 2.13 3.08
C SER A 334 3.07 2.16 2.69
N SER A 335 2.69 1.52 1.58
CA SER A 335 1.35 1.65 1.00
C SER A 335 0.27 0.79 1.68
N GLY A 336 0.66 -0.19 2.51
CA GLY A 336 -0.27 -1.18 3.07
C GLY A 336 -1.46 -0.59 3.83
N VAL A 337 -1.22 0.34 4.77
CA VAL A 337 -2.31 0.97 5.54
C VAL A 337 -3.15 1.91 4.67
N HIS A 338 -2.54 2.59 3.70
CA HIS A 338 -3.27 3.37 2.71
C HIS A 338 -4.24 2.49 1.91
N LEU A 339 -3.76 1.36 1.36
CA LEU A 339 -4.58 0.40 0.61
C LEU A 339 -5.65 -0.24 1.51
N ALA A 340 -5.36 -0.44 2.79
CA ALA A 340 -6.33 -0.91 3.78
C ALA A 340 -7.49 0.10 3.97
N PHE A 341 -7.20 1.40 4.13
CA PHE A 341 -8.23 2.43 4.22
C PHE A 341 -9.00 2.62 2.91
N ALA A 342 -8.30 2.68 1.77
CA ALA A 342 -8.93 2.81 0.46
C ALA A 342 -9.87 1.63 0.14
N GLY A 343 -9.41 0.41 0.41
CA GLY A 343 -10.20 -0.81 0.28
C GLY A 343 -11.38 -0.84 1.26
N GLY A 344 -11.17 -0.45 2.52
CA GLY A 344 -12.23 -0.37 3.52
C GLY A 344 -13.31 0.64 3.16
N LEU A 345 -12.94 1.83 2.69
CA LEU A 345 -13.87 2.86 2.22
C LEU A 345 -14.66 2.39 0.99
N SER A 346 -13.98 1.75 0.04
CA SER A 346 -14.62 1.20 -1.17
C SER A 346 -15.60 0.07 -0.84
N ALA A 347 -15.24 -0.82 0.09
CA ALA A 347 -16.12 -1.89 0.56
C ALA A 347 -17.38 -1.30 1.24
N ALA A 348 -17.19 -0.36 2.17
CA ALA A 348 -18.29 0.32 2.85
C ALA A 348 -19.23 1.05 1.87
N SER A 349 -18.66 1.82 0.93
CA SER A 349 -19.44 2.62 -0.03
C SER A 349 -20.22 1.75 -1.00
N SER A 350 -19.60 0.68 -1.53
CA SER A 350 -20.28 -0.25 -2.45
C SER A 350 -21.40 -1.03 -1.76
N ILE A 351 -21.19 -1.50 -0.52
CA ILE A 351 -22.22 -2.19 0.28
C ILE A 351 -23.38 -1.23 0.60
N ALA A 352 -23.07 -0.02 1.09
CA ALA A 352 -24.09 0.99 1.40
C ALA A 352 -24.99 1.29 0.19
N SER A 353 -24.39 1.36 -1.01
CA SER A 353 -25.09 1.63 -2.26
C SER A 353 -26.01 0.50 -2.67
N SER A 354 -25.56 -0.74 -2.52
CA SER A 354 -26.36 -1.93 -2.79
C SER A 354 -27.56 -2.01 -1.83
N ILE A 355 -27.33 -1.81 -0.52
CA ILE A 355 -28.41 -1.83 0.49
C ILE A 355 -29.44 -0.73 0.21
N ARG A 356 -29.01 0.47 -0.19
CA ARG A 356 -29.89 1.61 -0.48
C ARG A 356 -30.55 1.55 -1.86
N GLY A 357 -30.20 0.56 -2.70
CA GLY A 357 -30.73 0.43 -4.06
C GLY A 357 -30.23 1.51 -5.04
N ALA A 358 -29.09 2.15 -4.76
CA ALA A 358 -28.51 3.18 -5.63
C ALA A 358 -27.87 2.59 -6.91
N CYS A 359 -27.46 1.32 -6.85
CA CYS A 359 -26.99 0.52 -7.99
C CYS A 359 -27.26 -0.96 -7.69
N CYS A 360 -27.21 -1.81 -8.72
CA CYS A 360 -27.34 -3.24 -8.47
C CYS A 360 -26.07 -3.78 -7.80
N GLU A 361 -26.17 -4.95 -7.17
CA GLU A 361 -25.05 -5.56 -6.47
C GLU A 361 -23.84 -5.80 -7.40
N GLU A 362 -24.09 -6.25 -8.63
CA GLU A 362 -23.05 -6.50 -9.63
C GLU A 362 -22.28 -5.23 -9.99
N GLU A 363 -22.99 -4.11 -10.24
CA GLU A 363 -22.37 -2.80 -10.48
C GLU A 363 -21.52 -2.37 -9.27
N SER A 364 -22.05 -2.50 -8.05
CA SER A 364 -21.31 -2.14 -6.83
C SER A 364 -20.08 -3.02 -6.60
N ALA A 365 -20.16 -4.32 -6.94
CA ALA A 365 -19.05 -5.27 -6.84
C ALA A 365 -17.98 -4.96 -7.88
N ASN A 366 -18.38 -4.64 -9.11
CA ASN A 366 -17.48 -4.22 -10.18
C ASN A 366 -16.74 -2.93 -9.81
N PHE A 367 -17.44 -1.93 -9.28
CA PHE A 367 -16.81 -0.70 -8.76
C PHE A 367 -15.72 -1.03 -7.73
N HIS A 368 -16.02 -1.90 -6.76
CA HIS A 368 -15.06 -2.28 -5.74
C HIS A 368 -13.84 -3.02 -6.31
N ASN A 369 -14.07 -3.96 -7.23
CA ASN A 369 -13.01 -4.68 -7.96
C ASN A 369 -12.07 -3.70 -8.68
N LEU A 370 -12.63 -2.76 -9.45
CA LEU A 370 -11.88 -1.75 -10.17
C LEU A 370 -11.10 -0.85 -9.21
N LYS A 371 -11.73 -0.38 -8.12
CA LYS A 371 -11.08 0.54 -7.19
C LYS A 371 -9.87 -0.09 -6.50
N VAL A 372 -10.03 -1.31 -5.97
CA VAL A 372 -8.93 -2.02 -5.30
C VAL A 372 -7.85 -2.42 -6.30
N GLY A 373 -8.24 -2.93 -7.47
CA GLY A 373 -7.30 -3.33 -8.53
C GLY A 373 -6.48 -2.16 -9.06
N THR A 374 -7.11 -1.01 -9.30
CA THR A 374 -6.44 0.20 -9.78
C THR A 374 -5.46 0.75 -8.76
N ALA A 375 -5.87 0.90 -7.49
CA ALA A 375 -4.99 1.37 -6.42
C ALA A 375 -3.78 0.44 -6.23
N TYR A 376 -4.00 -0.89 -6.22
CA TYR A 376 -2.92 -1.87 -6.17
C TYR A 376 -1.94 -1.73 -7.35
N THR A 377 -2.47 -1.64 -8.58
CA THR A 377 -1.64 -1.60 -9.80
C THR A 377 -0.77 -0.34 -9.85
N ARG A 378 -1.31 0.82 -9.47
CA ARG A 378 -0.58 2.09 -9.40
C ARG A 378 0.66 1.98 -8.51
N PHE A 379 0.50 1.49 -7.29
CA PHE A 379 1.63 1.28 -6.38
C PHE A 379 2.57 0.17 -6.85
N LEU A 380 2.05 -0.91 -7.42
CA LEU A 380 2.86 -2.02 -7.90
C LEU A 380 3.86 -1.56 -8.96
N LEU A 381 3.43 -0.74 -9.92
CA LEU A 381 4.31 -0.22 -10.97
C LEU A 381 5.44 0.64 -10.43
N VAL A 382 5.16 1.49 -9.43
CA VAL A 382 6.18 2.30 -8.76
C VAL A 382 7.17 1.42 -7.99
N VAL A 383 6.67 0.41 -7.25
CA VAL A 383 7.52 -0.55 -6.54
C VAL A 383 8.42 -1.33 -7.50
N LEU A 384 7.87 -1.86 -8.60
CA LEU A 384 8.66 -2.60 -9.60
C LEU A 384 9.75 -1.73 -10.23
N SER A 385 9.45 -0.45 -10.47
CA SER A 385 10.42 0.51 -10.99
C SER A 385 11.59 0.72 -10.03
N VAL A 386 11.33 0.78 -8.72
CA VAL A 386 12.39 0.84 -7.70
C VAL A 386 13.17 -0.46 -7.59
N TYR A 387 12.50 -1.61 -7.62
CA TYR A 387 13.19 -2.90 -7.59
C TYR A 387 14.12 -3.10 -8.79
N ARG A 388 13.78 -2.55 -9.97
CA ARG A 388 14.70 -2.53 -11.10
C ARG A 388 15.98 -1.77 -10.78
N GLN A 389 15.88 -0.59 -10.16
CA GLN A 389 17.05 0.19 -9.75
C GLN A 389 17.86 -0.51 -8.64
N ILE A 390 17.20 -1.15 -7.68
CA ILE A 390 17.86 -1.88 -6.58
C ILE A 390 18.69 -3.06 -7.10
N ARG A 391 18.15 -3.79 -8.09
CA ARG A 391 18.77 -5.00 -8.67
C ARG A 391 19.78 -4.73 -9.78
N ALA A 392 19.96 -3.47 -10.12
CA ALA A 392 20.89 -3.03 -11.14
C ALA A 392 21.33 -1.61 -10.78
N GLN A 393 22.12 -1.49 -9.71
CA GLN A 393 22.52 -0.19 -9.17
C GLN A 393 23.37 0.59 -10.16
N GLU A 394 24.23 -0.10 -10.92
CA GLU A 394 25.00 0.48 -12.03
C GLU A 394 24.11 0.95 -13.19
N SER A 395 22.87 0.47 -13.28
CA SER A 395 21.93 0.95 -14.30
C SER A 395 21.31 2.28 -13.89
N MET A 396 21.27 3.23 -14.82
CA MET A 396 20.56 4.51 -14.64
C MET A 396 19.06 4.34 -14.97
N ALA A 397 18.40 3.40 -14.30
CA ALA A 397 16.99 3.09 -14.57
C ALA A 397 16.06 4.24 -14.13
N LEU A 398 16.39 4.89 -13.02
CA LEU A 398 15.60 5.98 -12.42
C LEU A 398 16.25 7.36 -12.47
N THR A 399 17.51 7.42 -12.89
CA THR A 399 18.27 8.67 -13.03
C THR A 399 18.66 8.88 -14.48
N ASP A 400 18.90 10.12 -14.88
CA ASP A 400 19.62 10.41 -16.13
C ASP A 400 21.12 10.61 -15.86
N ILE A 401 21.94 10.71 -16.93
CA ILE A 401 23.42 10.73 -16.86
C ILE A 401 23.94 11.85 -15.94
N ASP A 402 23.28 13.01 -15.96
CA ASP A 402 23.71 14.21 -15.24
C ASP A 402 23.07 14.37 -13.85
N GLU A 403 22.23 13.43 -13.42
CA GLU A 403 21.55 13.50 -12.12
C GLU A 403 22.38 12.86 -11.01
N ASP A 404 22.65 13.60 -9.93
CA ASP A 404 23.37 13.10 -8.74
C ASP A 404 22.45 12.43 -7.71
N ASN A 405 21.13 12.38 -7.95
CA ASN A 405 20.09 11.93 -7.02
C ASN A 405 18.86 11.36 -7.75
N PHE A 406 17.79 11.03 -7.00
CA PHE A 406 16.55 10.45 -7.53
C PHE A 406 15.31 11.36 -7.40
N ASP A 407 15.47 12.64 -7.07
CA ASP A 407 14.36 13.54 -6.72
C ASP A 407 13.35 13.68 -7.88
N ARG A 408 13.80 13.73 -9.14
CA ARG A 408 12.91 13.79 -10.31
C ARG A 408 11.96 12.60 -10.39
N ALA A 409 12.48 11.37 -10.23
CA ALA A 409 11.64 10.17 -10.23
C ALA A 409 10.64 10.21 -9.07
N PHE A 410 11.07 10.69 -7.91
CA PHE A 410 10.22 10.85 -6.72
C PHE A 410 9.14 11.92 -6.90
N ASP A 411 9.42 12.98 -7.66
CA ASP A 411 8.46 14.01 -8.02
C ASP A 411 7.40 13.49 -8.98
N ILE A 412 7.81 12.71 -9.99
CA ILE A 412 6.88 12.03 -10.90
C ILE A 412 6.01 11.03 -10.13
N TRP A 413 6.57 10.26 -9.20
CA TRP A 413 5.83 9.29 -8.41
C TRP A 413 5.03 9.89 -7.25
N ARG A 414 5.27 11.16 -6.90
CA ARG A 414 4.71 11.85 -5.74
C ARG A 414 3.20 11.62 -5.58
N PRO A 415 2.37 11.69 -6.64
CA PRO A 415 0.94 11.44 -6.50
C PRO A 415 0.59 10.05 -5.96
N ILE A 416 1.36 9.04 -6.34
CA ILE A 416 1.14 7.65 -5.91
C ILE A 416 1.77 7.41 -4.55
N ILE A 417 3.06 7.75 -4.37
CA ILE A 417 3.79 7.40 -3.13
C ILE A 417 3.33 8.20 -1.91
N GLN A 418 2.52 9.25 -2.10
CA GLN A 418 1.82 9.95 -1.00
C GLN A 418 0.36 9.49 -0.84
N GLY A 419 -0.12 8.61 -1.71
CA GLY A 419 -1.51 8.13 -1.79
C GLY A 419 -2.50 9.22 -2.22
N LYS A 420 -2.03 10.23 -2.94
CA LYS A 420 -2.83 11.37 -3.42
C LYS A 420 -3.81 10.92 -4.50
N THR A 421 -3.49 9.90 -5.28
CA THR A 421 -4.40 9.29 -6.26
C THR A 421 -5.77 8.87 -5.69
N GLU A 422 -5.90 8.71 -4.38
CA GLU A 422 -7.15 8.31 -3.75
C GLU A 422 -7.79 9.46 -2.98
N VAL A 423 -7.09 10.56 -2.71
CA VAL A 423 -7.59 11.63 -1.80
C VAL A 423 -7.52 13.04 -2.39
N ASP A 424 -6.65 13.29 -3.38
CA ASP A 424 -6.31 14.60 -3.97
C ASP A 424 -7.01 14.84 -5.33
N PRO A 425 -8.04 15.71 -5.40
CA PRO A 425 -8.88 15.87 -6.59
C PRO A 425 -8.19 16.61 -7.73
N GLU A 426 -7.17 17.41 -7.46
CA GLU A 426 -6.52 18.27 -8.44
C GLU A 426 -5.47 17.50 -9.22
N LEU A 427 -5.21 16.27 -8.77
CA LEU A 427 -4.48 15.33 -9.55
C LEU A 427 -5.21 15.08 -10.86
N THR A 428 -4.65 15.65 -11.91
CA THR A 428 -5.17 15.53 -13.25
C THR A 428 -4.99 14.09 -13.73
N GLN A 429 -5.92 13.59 -14.54
CA GLN A 429 -5.75 12.30 -15.22
C GLN A 429 -4.42 12.25 -16.00
N LYS A 430 -3.98 13.41 -16.53
CA LYS A 430 -2.70 13.58 -17.19
C LYS A 430 -1.50 13.26 -16.28
N GLU A 431 -1.50 13.69 -15.03
CA GLU A 431 -0.40 13.40 -14.09
C GLU A 431 -0.33 11.92 -13.71
N ILE A 432 -1.49 11.28 -13.51
CA ILE A 432 -1.56 9.83 -13.29
C ILE A 432 -1.01 9.09 -14.51
N LEU A 433 -1.48 9.45 -15.71
CA LEU A 433 -1.00 8.86 -16.96
C LEU A 433 0.50 9.06 -17.16
N ASN A 434 1.03 10.26 -16.90
CA ASN A 434 2.47 10.52 -16.96
C ASN A 434 3.25 9.63 -15.99
N THR A 435 2.72 9.42 -14.78
CA THR A 435 3.34 8.55 -13.78
C THR A 435 3.35 7.09 -14.25
N MET A 436 2.23 6.62 -14.80
CA MET A 436 2.11 5.26 -15.33
C MET A 436 3.01 5.03 -16.54
N GLU A 437 3.08 6.01 -17.45
CA GLU A 437 3.93 5.95 -18.62
C GLU A 437 5.41 5.99 -18.22
N PHE A 438 5.80 6.80 -17.25
CA PHE A 438 7.15 6.77 -16.70
C PHE A 438 7.50 5.40 -16.12
N CYS A 439 6.66 4.83 -15.27
CA CYS A 439 6.88 3.48 -14.72
C CYS A 439 6.96 2.41 -15.82
N LYS A 440 6.08 2.47 -16.83
CA LYS A 440 6.10 1.55 -17.97
C LYS A 440 7.44 1.62 -18.71
N ASN A 441 7.95 2.83 -18.95
CA ASN A 441 9.24 3.07 -19.61
C ASN A 441 10.44 2.63 -18.75
N VAL A 442 10.36 2.78 -17.42
CA VAL A 442 11.37 2.24 -16.50
C VAL A 442 11.35 0.71 -16.51
N VAL A 443 10.17 0.09 -16.56
CA VAL A 443 10.05 -1.38 -16.58
C VAL A 443 10.39 -1.95 -17.97
N ALA A 444 10.20 -1.19 -19.04
CA ALA A 444 10.65 -1.54 -20.39
C ALA A 444 12.20 -1.54 -20.49
N PRO A 445 12.82 -2.51 -21.17
CA PRO A 445 14.27 -2.54 -21.31
C PRO A 445 14.75 -1.42 -22.24
N THR A 446 15.27 -0.31 -21.70
CA THR A 446 16.02 0.67 -22.50
C THR A 446 17.50 0.67 -22.12
N GLN A 447 18.36 0.29 -23.06
CA GLN A 447 19.82 0.35 -22.91
C GLN A 447 20.35 1.76 -23.23
N PRO A 448 21.45 2.21 -22.61
CA PRO A 448 22.03 3.53 -22.85
C PRO A 448 22.32 3.84 -24.34
N GLU A 449 22.73 2.83 -25.11
CA GLU A 449 23.02 2.95 -26.55
C GLU A 449 21.77 3.35 -27.36
N MET A 450 20.58 2.92 -26.94
CA MET A 450 19.32 3.27 -27.59
C MET A 450 18.94 4.73 -27.34
N VAL A 451 19.25 5.27 -26.16
CA VAL A 451 18.99 6.68 -25.84
C VAL A 451 19.82 7.58 -26.75
N GLU A 452 21.09 7.26 -26.94
CA GLU A 452 21.97 8.04 -27.82
C GLU A 452 21.55 7.95 -29.29
N ALA A 453 21.10 6.77 -29.75
CA ALA A 453 20.57 6.56 -31.09
C ALA A 453 19.26 7.33 -31.37
N VAL A 454 18.42 7.55 -30.37
CA VAL A 454 17.21 8.39 -30.50
C VAL A 454 17.57 9.87 -30.43
N LYS A 455 18.49 10.24 -29.54
CA LYS A 455 18.96 11.62 -29.38
C LYS A 455 19.61 12.16 -30.65
N SER A 456 20.35 11.33 -31.39
CA SER A 456 20.94 11.70 -32.68
C SER A 456 19.89 11.95 -33.76
N ARG A 457 18.78 11.20 -33.75
CA ARG A 457 17.64 11.37 -34.68
C ARG A 457 16.76 12.57 -34.34
N PHE A 458 16.60 12.89 -33.05
CA PHE A 458 15.70 13.96 -32.57
C PHE A 458 16.38 15.01 -31.68
N PRO A 459 17.53 15.60 -32.08
CA PRO A 459 18.38 16.38 -31.18
C PRO A 459 17.67 17.58 -30.53
N LEU A 460 16.77 18.24 -31.28
CA LEU A 460 15.99 19.39 -30.79
C LEU A 460 15.02 19.02 -29.67
N LEU A 461 14.55 17.77 -29.63
CA LEU A 461 13.68 17.31 -28.55
C LEU A 461 14.47 17.08 -27.26
N PHE A 462 15.78 16.85 -27.32
CA PHE A 462 16.61 16.63 -26.13
C PHE A 462 17.31 17.90 -25.63
N ALA A 463 17.23 19.00 -26.39
CA ALA A 463 17.76 20.31 -25.99
C ALA A 463 17.07 20.87 -24.72
N ASP A 464 17.80 21.68 -23.97
CA ASP A 464 17.28 22.38 -22.80
C ASP A 464 16.20 23.39 -23.21
N GLY A 465 15.09 23.42 -22.46
CA GLY A 465 13.95 24.29 -22.75
C GLY A 465 13.01 23.83 -23.88
N ALA A 466 13.30 22.70 -24.55
CA ALA A 466 12.38 22.14 -25.53
C ALA A 466 11.06 21.71 -24.84
N PRO A 467 9.89 21.92 -25.45
CA PRO A 467 8.61 21.56 -24.84
C PRO A 467 8.47 20.05 -24.64
N ALA A 468 7.69 19.66 -23.64
CA ALA A 468 7.34 18.27 -23.43
C ALA A 468 6.34 17.80 -24.49
N LEU A 469 6.51 16.59 -25.01
CA LEU A 469 5.53 15.97 -25.90
C LEU A 469 4.48 15.20 -25.07
N THR A 470 3.23 15.23 -25.51
CA THR A 470 2.20 14.34 -24.95
C THR A 470 2.31 12.95 -25.58
N PRO A 471 1.76 11.90 -24.94
CA PRO A 471 1.74 10.56 -25.52
C PRO A 471 1.14 10.51 -26.93
N GLU A 472 0.04 11.22 -27.15
CA GLU A 472 -0.62 11.32 -28.45
C GLU A 472 0.28 12.00 -29.49
N LYS A 473 1.08 12.98 -29.05
CA LYS A 473 2.02 13.66 -29.92
C LYS A 473 3.16 12.73 -30.33
N VAL A 474 3.71 11.94 -29.41
CA VAL A 474 4.75 10.94 -29.72
C VAL A 474 4.18 9.83 -30.61
N GLU A 475 2.94 9.42 -30.37
CA GLU A 475 2.28 8.37 -31.17
C GLU A 475 1.98 8.84 -32.61
N SER A 476 1.79 10.15 -32.80
CA SER A 476 1.62 10.77 -34.13
C SER A 476 2.93 11.07 -34.87
N MET A 477 4.09 10.85 -34.24
CA MET A 477 5.38 11.14 -34.86
C MET A 477 5.83 10.02 -35.79
N THR A 478 6.63 10.40 -36.78
CA THR A 478 7.26 9.50 -37.75
C THR A 478 8.75 9.77 -37.82
N GLU A 479 9.48 8.79 -38.33
CA GLU A 479 10.84 8.97 -38.82
C GLU A 479 10.86 9.98 -39.99
N VAL A 480 12.07 10.38 -40.39
CA VAL A 480 12.31 11.32 -41.49
C VAL A 480 11.74 10.79 -42.82
N ASP A 481 11.67 9.47 -42.98
CA ASP A 481 11.11 8.80 -44.16
C ASP A 481 9.59 8.60 -44.11
N GLY A 482 8.92 9.08 -43.06
CA GLY A 482 7.48 8.98 -42.86
C GLY A 482 7.01 7.67 -42.24
N THR A 483 7.92 6.77 -41.83
CA THR A 483 7.55 5.54 -41.13
C THR A 483 7.18 5.80 -39.66
N PRO A 484 6.22 5.07 -39.07
CA PRO A 484 5.92 5.20 -37.64
C PRO A 484 7.14 4.88 -36.78
N LEU A 485 7.31 5.63 -35.68
CA LEU A 485 8.39 5.36 -34.73
C LEU A 485 8.26 3.94 -34.15
N ASP A 486 9.38 3.23 -34.08
CA ASP A 486 9.43 1.96 -33.36
C ASP A 486 9.14 2.14 -31.86
N GLU A 487 8.81 1.05 -31.18
CA GLU A 487 8.43 1.09 -29.76
C GLU A 487 9.54 1.65 -28.86
N ASP A 488 10.80 1.34 -29.15
CA ASP A 488 11.95 1.79 -28.35
C ASP A 488 12.18 3.30 -28.50
N THR A 489 12.06 3.82 -29.72
CA THR A 489 12.14 5.24 -30.02
C THR A 489 11.02 6.03 -29.34
N ARG A 490 9.79 5.50 -29.36
CA ARG A 490 8.65 6.10 -28.63
C ARG A 490 8.91 6.14 -27.13
N ASN A 491 9.38 5.04 -26.55
CA ASN A 491 9.68 4.94 -25.12
C ASN A 491 10.74 5.96 -24.69
N VAL A 492 11.80 6.15 -25.48
CA VAL A 492 12.85 7.15 -25.21
C VAL A 492 12.32 8.58 -25.32
N LEU A 493 11.49 8.89 -26.32
CA LEU A 493 10.88 10.23 -26.48
C LEU A 493 9.88 10.57 -25.36
N LEU A 494 9.10 9.59 -24.90
CA LEU A 494 8.19 9.73 -23.76
C LEU A 494 8.95 9.97 -22.47
N ARG A 495 10.05 9.23 -22.24
CA ARG A 495 10.95 9.44 -21.08
C ARG A 495 11.56 10.85 -21.09
N ASN A 496 12.02 11.33 -22.24
CA ASN A 496 12.55 12.69 -22.41
C ASN A 496 11.47 13.78 -22.30
N SER A 497 10.21 13.46 -22.59
CA SER A 497 9.09 14.40 -22.42
C SER A 497 8.64 14.50 -20.97
N ALA A 498 8.56 13.36 -20.26
CA ALA A 498 8.32 13.31 -18.82
C ALA A 498 9.37 14.12 -18.03
N ARG A 499 10.64 14.16 -18.50
CA ARG A 499 11.71 15.03 -17.98
C ARG A 499 11.30 16.49 -17.86
N LYS A 500 10.55 17.01 -18.84
CA LYS A 500 10.24 18.44 -19.02
C LYS A 500 8.92 18.88 -18.37
N ILE A 501 8.07 17.93 -17.97
CA ILE A 501 6.74 18.19 -17.37
C ILE A 501 6.85 18.44 -15.86
N THR A 502 8.04 18.33 -15.28
CA THR A 502 8.25 18.53 -13.84
C THR A 502 8.23 20.01 -13.46
N ASN A 503 7.03 20.59 -13.42
CA ASN A 503 6.58 21.61 -12.47
C ASN A 503 5.15 22.06 -12.81
N ALA A 504 4.17 21.64 -12.02
CA ALA A 504 2.94 22.38 -11.68
C ALA A 504 2.10 21.54 -10.73
N LEU A 505 2.05 21.88 -9.43
CA LEU A 505 1.03 21.35 -8.52
C LEU A 505 0.69 22.41 -7.45
N TYR A 506 -0.61 22.67 -7.24
CA TYR A 506 -1.37 22.58 -5.96
C TYR A 506 -2.42 23.68 -5.70
N ASP A 507 -3.68 23.25 -5.56
CA ASP A 507 -4.65 23.49 -4.46
C ASP A 507 -5.67 22.29 -4.39
N GLY A 508 -6.82 22.35 -3.69
CA GLY A 508 -8.07 21.59 -3.95
C GLY A 508 -8.29 20.19 -3.34
N THR A 509 -9.53 19.85 -2.92
CA THR A 509 -9.96 18.64 -2.14
C THR A 509 -10.94 17.61 -2.82
N ARG A 510 -10.78 16.28 -2.58
CA ARG A 510 -11.67 15.09 -2.89
C ARG A 510 -11.48 14.22 -4.19
N HIS A 511 -10.39 13.45 -4.37
CA HIS A 511 -10.30 12.48 -5.50
C HIS A 511 -11.13 11.20 -5.35
N PHE A 512 -11.24 10.63 -4.14
CA PHE A 512 -11.98 9.38 -3.94
C PHE A 512 -13.42 9.47 -4.46
N GLY A 513 -13.98 10.69 -4.40
CA GLY A 513 -15.31 11.00 -4.89
C GLY A 513 -15.39 11.65 -6.26
N SER A 514 -14.28 11.84 -6.97
CA SER A 514 -14.28 12.32 -8.36
C SER A 514 -13.81 11.27 -9.37
N GLU A 515 -13.09 10.23 -8.92
CA GLU A 515 -12.65 9.14 -9.79
C GLU A 515 -13.86 8.29 -10.26
N VAL A 516 -14.09 8.27 -11.57
CA VAL A 516 -15.16 7.48 -12.19
C VAL A 516 -14.63 6.10 -12.56
N LEU A 517 -15.18 5.05 -11.95
CA LEU A 517 -14.87 3.65 -12.21
C LEU A 517 -16.15 2.89 -12.51
N GLY A 518 -16.19 2.16 -13.62
CA GLY A 518 -17.37 1.40 -14.01
C GLY A 518 -18.64 2.25 -14.15
N GLY A 519 -18.51 3.54 -14.47
CA GLY A 519 -19.62 4.50 -14.57
C GLY A 519 -20.07 5.13 -13.25
N PHE A 520 -19.35 4.92 -12.14
CA PHE A 520 -19.69 5.46 -10.83
C PHE A 520 -18.53 6.18 -10.15
N TYR A 521 -18.84 7.16 -9.31
CA TYR A 521 -17.92 7.76 -8.33
C TYR A 521 -18.51 7.68 -6.92
N VAL A 522 -17.73 7.97 -5.88
CA VAL A 522 -18.19 7.88 -4.49
C VAL A 522 -18.67 9.23 -3.95
N ASN A 523 -19.92 9.32 -3.51
CA ASN A 523 -20.38 10.42 -2.68
C ASN A 523 -19.81 10.28 -1.26
N LEU A 524 -18.90 11.18 -0.87
CA LEU A 524 -18.32 11.22 0.47
C LEU A 524 -19.09 12.14 1.44
N VAL A 525 -20.37 12.39 1.19
CA VAL A 525 -21.21 13.15 2.13
C VAL A 525 -21.74 12.22 3.22
N ARG A 526 -21.41 12.53 4.48
CA ARG A 526 -21.91 11.81 5.67
C ARG A 526 -23.44 11.72 5.65
N GLY A 527 -23.99 10.54 5.93
CA GLY A 527 -25.42 10.23 5.87
C GLY A 527 -25.92 9.91 4.47
N HIS A 528 -25.12 10.17 3.44
CA HIS A 528 -25.43 9.93 2.03
C HIS A 528 -24.30 9.18 1.32
N LEU A 529 -23.44 8.47 2.06
CA LEU A 529 -22.33 7.71 1.48
C LEU A 529 -22.84 6.68 0.47
N GLY A 530 -22.24 6.65 -0.70
CA GLY A 530 -22.58 5.66 -1.71
C GLY A 530 -22.02 5.99 -3.08
N LEU A 531 -22.35 5.16 -4.05
CA LEU A 531 -21.98 5.30 -5.45
C LEU A 531 -23.01 6.18 -6.13
N VAL A 532 -22.51 7.10 -6.94
CA VAL A 532 -23.31 7.98 -7.79
C VAL A 532 -22.92 7.73 -9.23
N ARG A 533 -23.93 7.54 -10.09
CA ARG A 533 -23.70 7.33 -11.52
C ARG A 533 -23.13 8.63 -12.11
N ALA A 534 -22.01 8.51 -12.82
CA ALA A 534 -21.43 9.64 -13.53
C ALA A 534 -22.36 10.03 -14.69
N SER A 535 -22.60 11.32 -14.87
CA SER A 535 -23.18 11.85 -16.09
C SER A 535 -22.13 11.70 -17.19
N ILE A 536 -22.43 10.90 -18.22
CA ILE A 536 -21.56 10.70 -19.38
C ILE A 536 -21.62 11.96 -20.26
#